data_AF-A0A838L0T3-F1
#
_entry.id   AF-A0A838L0T3-F1
#
_cell.length_a   1.000
_cell.length_b   1.000
_cell.length_c   1.000
_cell.angle_alpha   90.00
_cell.angle_beta   90.00
_cell.angle_gamma   90.00
#
_symmetry.space_group_name_H-M   'P 1'
#
loop_
_entity.id
_entity.type
_entity.pdbx_description
1 polymer ?
#
loop_
_entity_poly.entity_id
_entity_poly.type
_entity_poly.pdbx_seq_one_letter_code
_entity_poly.pdbx_strand_id
1 'polypeptide(L)'
;MLKPLSGIQIAQKSVKHSPTNKLIDALVGILSGCKALYEIDCRVRPDLPLQRAFGRERCADQSTISRTLNAFSEQNIAQLRRAVEAIHRTNSPIFSHPFEQEMLLLEVDLTGLRASKGAEGSTKGYFSGERNRTGRQLVRVSAPGYGELIFEKLYPGNTTSCEVLKETLKEVERFLDLDEAKRKRTLLRIDGGFGTDENLNWLCWRGYQFVAKGYGGRRANKLAKSVPEDGWREGPTKSQFLGVPTTPHRYARKTKSVLRRWFDGKGKPHKDYLVSTLFELSSAQIAKLYDGRGGMEVDIKGDKRGLGIEKRRKKSFHAQEALVLLAQLSHNLLVWFKRWFLGGTEAAKLGVERLVRDVFAMPAQVRVGRFSGMVRLKLAHLHPWAKAVAVGIEAQCPRNGWHTIWRQS
;
A
#
# COMPACT_ATOMS: atom_id res chain seq x y z
N MET A 1 17.57 -5.35 10.56
CA MET A 1 16.28 -4.77 10.13
C MET A 1 15.07 -5.41 10.80
N LEU A 2 14.85 -6.73 10.72
CA LEU A 2 13.60 -7.37 11.19
C LEU A 2 13.50 -7.66 12.70
N LYS A 3 14.47 -7.18 13.51
CA LYS A 3 14.52 -7.42 14.97
C LYS A 3 13.21 -7.09 15.69
N PRO A 4 12.46 -6.02 15.37
CA PRO A 4 11.20 -5.74 16.05
C PRO A 4 10.16 -6.87 16.01
N LEU A 5 10.20 -7.77 15.01
CA LEU A 5 9.30 -8.92 14.94
C LEU A 5 9.51 -9.95 16.07
N SER A 6 10.66 -9.94 16.74
CA SER A 6 10.93 -10.84 17.86
C SER A 6 10.16 -10.49 19.13
N GLY A 7 9.59 -9.28 19.22
CA GLY A 7 8.82 -8.84 20.38
C GLY A 7 7.36 -9.33 20.41
N ILE A 8 6.92 -10.10 19.40
CA ILE A 8 5.53 -10.57 19.29
C ILE A 8 5.38 -11.87 20.09
N GLN A 9 4.48 -11.85 21.09
CA GLN A 9 4.27 -12.94 22.04
C GLN A 9 3.11 -13.83 21.59
N ILE A 10 3.36 -14.75 20.66
CA ILE A 10 2.35 -15.70 20.19
C ILE A 10 2.33 -16.92 21.11
N ALA A 11 1.17 -17.24 21.67
CA ALA A 11 0.97 -18.39 22.55
C ALA A 11 1.04 -19.73 21.78
N GLN A 12 2.26 -20.12 21.39
CA GLN A 12 2.53 -21.34 20.66
C GLN A 12 3.88 -21.93 21.09
N LYS A 13 3.91 -23.23 21.38
CA LYS A 13 5.14 -23.95 21.74
C LYS A 13 6.18 -23.83 20.62
N SER A 14 7.42 -23.54 21.02
CA SER A 14 8.59 -23.63 20.14
C SER A 14 9.14 -25.05 20.20
N VAL A 15 9.08 -25.76 19.07
CA VAL A 15 9.65 -27.11 18.94
C VAL A 15 10.86 -27.05 18.02
N LYS A 16 10.61 -26.98 16.69
CA LYS A 16 11.66 -26.82 15.67
C LYS A 16 11.87 -25.39 15.21
N HIS A 17 10.83 -24.55 15.39
CA HIS A 17 10.78 -23.16 14.95
C HIS A 17 10.08 -22.33 16.02
N SER A 18 10.66 -21.19 16.37
CA SER A 18 9.99 -20.19 17.20
C SER A 18 8.84 -19.53 16.41
N PRO A 19 7.86 -18.91 17.09
CA PRO A 19 6.80 -18.17 16.40
C PRO A 19 7.35 -17.04 15.51
N THR A 20 8.37 -16.31 15.97
CA THR A 20 9.06 -15.27 15.20
C THR A 20 9.66 -15.83 13.91
N ASN A 21 10.34 -16.97 14.00
CA ASN A 21 10.93 -17.63 12.86
C ASN A 21 9.89 -18.00 11.79
N LYS A 22 8.70 -18.42 12.20
CA LYS A 22 7.60 -18.75 11.27
C LYS A 22 6.98 -17.48 10.64
N LEU A 23 6.98 -16.35 11.34
CA LEU A 23 6.59 -15.06 10.76
C LEU A 23 7.60 -14.58 9.71
N ILE A 24 8.89 -14.76 9.98
CA ILE A 24 9.94 -14.47 9.00
C ILE A 24 9.78 -15.39 7.79
N ASP A 25 9.53 -16.70 7.98
CA ASP A 25 9.29 -17.63 6.88
C ASP A 25 8.07 -17.20 6.04
N ALA A 26 6.99 -16.73 6.67
CA ALA A 26 5.83 -16.18 5.98
C ALA A 26 6.19 -14.91 5.18
N LEU A 27 6.92 -13.97 5.78
CA LEU A 27 7.38 -12.74 5.14
C LEU A 27 8.27 -13.04 3.92
N VAL A 28 9.23 -13.94 4.05
CA VAL A 28 10.10 -14.39 2.96
C VAL A 28 9.26 -15.00 1.84
N GLY A 29 8.25 -15.82 2.17
CA GLY A 29 7.30 -16.32 1.19
C GLY A 29 6.63 -15.20 0.38
N ILE A 30 6.18 -14.13 1.03
CA ILE A 30 5.60 -12.97 0.32
C ILE A 30 6.64 -12.31 -0.60
N LEU A 31 7.86 -12.07 -0.11
CA LEU A 31 8.94 -11.45 -0.89
C LEU A 31 9.42 -12.32 -2.07
N SER A 32 9.32 -13.65 -1.94
CA SER A 32 9.56 -14.62 -3.03
C SER A 32 8.37 -14.80 -3.99
N GLY A 33 7.35 -13.94 -3.86
CA GLY A 33 6.17 -13.94 -4.73
C GLY A 33 5.24 -15.11 -4.53
N CYS A 34 5.29 -15.81 -3.39
CA CYS A 34 4.31 -16.85 -3.07
C CYS A 34 2.93 -16.21 -2.94
N LYS A 35 1.96 -16.58 -3.78
CA LYS A 35 0.60 -16.03 -3.74
C LYS A 35 -0.28 -16.67 -2.67
N ALA A 36 0.11 -17.87 -2.22
CA ALA A 36 -0.52 -18.60 -1.14
C ALA A 36 0.56 -19.25 -0.25
N LEU A 37 0.23 -19.55 1.01
CA LEU A 37 1.18 -20.11 1.97
C LEU A 37 1.75 -21.47 1.53
N TYR A 38 0.98 -22.31 0.84
CA TYR A 38 1.46 -23.61 0.40
C TYR A 38 2.62 -23.53 -0.60
N GLU A 39 2.77 -22.41 -1.31
CA GLU A 39 3.86 -22.22 -2.28
C GLU A 39 5.23 -22.07 -1.58
N ILE A 40 5.25 -21.76 -0.27
CA ILE A 40 6.48 -21.69 0.54
C ILE A 40 7.23 -23.01 0.51
N ASP A 41 6.50 -24.14 0.54
CA ASP A 41 7.09 -25.48 0.55
C ASP A 41 7.90 -25.77 -0.72
N CYS A 42 7.51 -25.17 -1.85
CA CYS A 42 8.18 -25.35 -3.14
C CYS A 42 9.16 -24.23 -3.49
N ARG A 43 8.98 -23.01 -2.96
CA ARG A 43 9.80 -21.84 -3.32
C ARG A 43 10.87 -21.48 -2.29
N VAL A 44 10.51 -21.47 -1.02
CA VAL A 44 11.41 -20.98 0.04
C VAL A 44 12.11 -22.15 0.73
N ARG A 45 11.36 -23.21 1.05
CA ARG A 45 11.88 -24.38 1.78
C ARG A 45 13.06 -25.09 1.10
N PRO A 46 13.12 -25.24 -0.24
CA PRO A 46 14.30 -25.82 -0.89
C PRO A 46 15.45 -24.83 -1.06
N ASP A 47 15.23 -23.52 -0.91
CA ASP A 47 16.25 -22.49 -1.13
C ASP A 47 17.02 -22.19 0.18
N LEU A 48 18.04 -23.00 0.46
CA LEU A 48 18.89 -22.85 1.64
C LEU A 48 19.64 -21.49 1.69
N PRO A 49 20.23 -20.98 0.59
CA PRO A 49 20.84 -19.66 0.61
C PRO A 49 19.87 -18.54 1.00
N LEU A 50 18.64 -18.54 0.46
CA LEU A 50 17.61 -17.56 0.81
C LEU A 50 17.26 -17.66 2.30
N GLN A 51 17.05 -18.86 2.82
CA GLN A 51 16.76 -19.06 4.25
C GLN A 51 17.87 -18.47 5.14
N ARG A 52 19.13 -18.77 4.82
CA ARG A 52 20.29 -18.26 5.57
C ARG A 52 20.42 -16.74 5.50
N ALA A 53 20.05 -16.12 4.38
CA ALA A 53 20.03 -14.66 4.25
C ALA A 53 19.07 -13.97 5.24
N PHE A 54 18.05 -14.70 5.71
CA PHE A 54 17.11 -14.24 6.75
C PHE A 54 17.44 -14.82 8.14
N GLY A 55 18.65 -15.34 8.35
CA GLY A 55 19.09 -15.91 9.63
C GLY A 55 18.39 -17.23 9.98
N ARG A 56 17.88 -17.95 8.97
CA ARG A 56 17.17 -19.22 9.15
C ARG A 56 18.08 -20.39 8.76
N GLU A 57 18.17 -21.40 9.64
CA GLU A 57 18.79 -22.68 9.29
C GLU A 57 17.86 -23.57 8.47
N ARG A 58 16.55 -23.42 8.70
CA ARG A 58 15.48 -24.17 8.05
C ARG A 58 14.17 -23.38 8.05
N CYS A 59 13.39 -23.51 6.99
CA CYS A 59 12.05 -22.93 6.84
C CYS A 59 10.99 -23.89 7.39
N ALA A 60 10.03 -23.36 8.14
CA ALA A 60 8.85 -24.11 8.55
C ALA A 60 8.00 -24.46 7.32
N ASP A 61 7.31 -25.61 7.37
CA ASP A 61 6.34 -25.97 6.35
C ASP A 61 5.08 -25.07 6.42
N GLN A 62 4.33 -25.03 5.33
CA GLN A 62 3.13 -24.19 5.22
C GLN A 62 2.10 -24.43 6.34
N SER A 63 1.94 -25.68 6.81
CA SER A 63 0.95 -26.02 7.84
C SER A 63 1.37 -25.47 9.20
N THR A 64 2.68 -25.52 9.50
CA THR A 64 3.26 -24.98 10.71
C THR A 64 3.16 -23.45 10.75
N ILE A 65 3.43 -22.78 9.62
CA ILE A 65 3.24 -21.33 9.48
C ILE A 65 1.74 -20.97 9.63
N SER A 66 0.86 -21.72 8.96
CA SER A 66 -0.58 -21.50 8.98
C SER A 66 -1.18 -21.63 10.40
N ARG A 67 -0.70 -22.60 11.20
CA ARG A 67 -1.07 -22.76 12.61
C ARG A 67 -0.63 -21.57 13.46
N THR A 68 0.57 -21.03 13.24
CA THR A 68 1.05 -19.83 13.94
C THR A 68 0.17 -18.63 13.65
N LEU A 69 -0.15 -18.39 12.38
CA LEU A 69 -1.03 -17.29 11.98
C LEU A 69 -2.44 -17.45 12.58
N ASN A 70 -2.97 -18.67 12.63
CA ASN A 70 -4.28 -18.94 13.24
C ASN A 70 -4.31 -18.73 14.76
N ALA A 71 -3.16 -18.68 15.43
CA ALA A 71 -3.06 -18.44 16.86
C ALA A 71 -3.00 -16.94 17.22
N PHE A 72 -3.05 -16.03 16.23
CA PHE A 72 -3.04 -14.60 16.48
C PHE A 72 -4.32 -14.16 17.20
N SER A 73 -4.12 -13.44 18.30
CA SER A 73 -5.15 -12.62 18.96
C SER A 73 -5.07 -11.16 18.51
N GLU A 74 -6.03 -10.35 18.96
CA GLU A 74 -5.98 -8.89 18.83
C GLU A 74 -4.70 -8.29 19.43
N GLN A 75 -4.26 -8.77 20.59
CA GLN A 75 -3.00 -8.32 21.21
C GLN A 75 -1.78 -8.62 20.33
N ASN A 76 -1.75 -9.78 19.67
CA ASN A 76 -0.68 -10.12 18.74
C ASN A 76 -0.70 -9.24 17.49
N ILE A 77 -1.87 -8.84 17.02
CA ILE A 77 -2.00 -7.87 15.92
C ILE A 77 -1.46 -6.50 16.34
N ALA A 78 -1.80 -6.02 17.54
CA ALA A 78 -1.24 -4.77 18.06
C ALA A 78 0.30 -4.84 18.19
N GLN A 79 0.85 -5.96 18.66
CA GLN A 79 2.30 -6.19 18.71
C GLN A 79 2.94 -6.21 17.32
N LEU A 80 2.34 -6.92 16.35
CA LEU A 80 2.84 -6.97 14.98
C LEU A 80 2.80 -5.60 14.32
N ARG A 81 1.71 -4.83 14.51
CA ARG A 81 1.59 -3.46 14.01
C ARG A 81 2.70 -2.57 14.55
N ARG A 82 2.94 -2.58 15.87
CA ARG A 82 4.07 -1.84 16.48
C ARG A 82 5.42 -2.26 15.91
N ALA A 83 5.62 -3.56 15.65
CA ALA A 83 6.86 -4.05 15.04
C ALA A 83 7.03 -3.55 13.60
N VAL A 84 5.97 -3.58 12.78
CA VAL A 84 5.97 -3.03 11.42
C VAL A 84 6.24 -1.52 11.44
N GLU A 85 5.59 -0.78 12.34
CA GLU A 85 5.80 0.66 12.52
C GLU A 85 7.24 1.00 12.94
N ALA A 86 7.84 0.22 13.86
CA ALA A 86 9.22 0.41 14.28
C ALA A 86 10.22 0.17 13.13
N ILE A 87 9.97 -0.86 12.31
CA ILE A 87 10.77 -1.10 11.10
C ILE A 87 10.60 0.06 10.13
N HIS A 88 9.38 0.54 9.92
CA HIS A 88 9.08 1.65 9.02
C HIS A 88 9.79 2.94 9.45
N ARG A 89 9.68 3.32 10.73
CA ARG A 89 10.35 4.50 11.31
C ARG A 89 11.86 4.51 11.10
N THR A 90 12.50 3.34 11.11
CA THR A 90 13.95 3.23 10.95
C THR A 90 14.40 3.43 9.50
N ASN A 91 13.56 3.10 8.51
CA ASN A 91 13.99 2.95 7.12
C ASN A 91 13.39 3.99 6.16
N SER A 92 12.23 4.56 6.51
CA SER A 92 11.52 5.46 5.61
C SER A 92 12.00 6.91 5.71
N PRO A 93 12.20 7.60 4.57
CA PRO A 93 12.45 9.04 4.53
C PRO A 93 11.21 9.88 4.84
N ILE A 94 10.01 9.30 4.94
CA ILE A 94 8.77 10.08 5.19
C ILE A 94 8.82 10.83 6.53
N PHE A 95 9.56 10.29 7.51
CA PHE A 95 9.76 10.91 8.82
C PHE A 95 10.64 12.17 8.76
N SER A 96 11.33 12.39 7.65
CA SER A 96 12.10 13.59 7.36
C SER A 96 11.46 14.42 6.23
N HIS A 97 10.16 14.26 5.99
CA HIS A 97 9.46 15.00 4.94
C HIS A 97 9.60 16.52 5.14
N PRO A 98 10.02 17.29 4.11
CA PRO A 98 10.24 18.72 4.22
C PRO A 98 8.92 19.51 4.11
N PHE A 99 8.12 19.48 5.19
CA PHE A 99 6.79 20.12 5.23
C PHE A 99 6.81 21.63 4.89
N GLU A 100 7.93 22.32 5.12
CA GLU A 100 8.09 23.74 4.75
C GLU A 100 8.17 23.96 3.22
N GLN A 101 8.65 22.96 2.48
CA GLN A 101 8.90 23.08 1.03
C GLN A 101 7.74 22.52 0.22
N GLU A 102 7.15 21.41 0.68
CA GLU A 102 6.10 20.71 -0.06
C GLU A 102 5.01 20.14 0.86
N MET A 103 3.91 19.71 0.24
CA MET A 103 2.79 19.08 0.93
C MET A 103 3.02 17.58 1.01
N LEU A 104 2.78 16.98 2.17
CA LEU A 104 2.72 15.52 2.27
C LEU A 104 1.43 15.03 1.63
N LEU A 105 1.52 14.30 0.53
CA LEU A 105 0.37 13.70 -0.14
C LEU A 105 0.07 12.32 0.45
N LEU A 106 -1.14 12.14 0.98
CA LEU A 106 -1.67 10.86 1.43
C LEU A 106 -2.96 10.49 0.71
N GLU A 107 -3.16 9.18 0.52
CA GLU A 107 -4.36 8.63 -0.08
C GLU A 107 -5.01 7.58 0.80
N VAL A 108 -6.33 7.63 0.89
CA VAL A 108 -7.11 6.65 1.66
C VAL A 108 -8.00 5.86 0.71
N ASP A 109 -7.91 4.53 0.78
CA ASP A 109 -8.72 3.60 0.01
C ASP A 109 -9.39 2.56 0.91
N LEU A 110 -10.57 2.09 0.51
CA LEU A 110 -11.22 0.94 1.10
C LEU A 110 -11.45 -0.11 0.01
N THR A 111 -10.86 -1.29 0.20
CA THR A 111 -10.93 -2.39 -0.75
C THR A 111 -11.54 -3.63 -0.10
N GLY A 112 -12.48 -4.27 -0.79
CA GLY A 112 -13.04 -5.55 -0.37
C GLY A 112 -12.10 -6.73 -0.63
N LEU A 113 -11.86 -7.55 0.39
CA LEU A 113 -11.14 -8.82 0.32
C LEU A 113 -12.11 -10.00 0.45
N ARG A 114 -12.21 -10.82 -0.60
CA ARG A 114 -13.12 -11.98 -0.61
C ARG A 114 -12.67 -13.03 0.41
N ALA A 115 -13.61 -13.52 1.21
CA ALA A 115 -13.41 -14.63 2.14
C ALA A 115 -14.59 -15.61 2.07
N SER A 116 -14.41 -16.82 2.59
CA SER A 116 -15.50 -17.79 2.68
C SER A 116 -16.61 -17.28 3.59
N LYS A 117 -17.85 -17.72 3.37
CA LYS A 117 -19.01 -17.27 4.17
C LYS A 117 -18.85 -17.55 5.68
N GLY A 118 -18.21 -18.67 6.03
CA GLY A 118 -17.97 -19.06 7.42
C GLY A 118 -16.66 -18.53 8.01
N ALA A 119 -15.98 -17.57 7.38
CA ALA A 119 -14.81 -16.92 7.96
C ALA A 119 -15.26 -15.78 8.91
N GLU A 120 -14.52 -15.56 9.99
CA GLU A 120 -14.84 -14.52 11.00
C GLU A 120 -14.90 -13.12 10.34
N GLY A 121 -15.89 -12.29 10.66
CA GLY A 121 -16.06 -10.97 10.03
C GLY A 121 -16.32 -10.99 8.52
N SER A 122 -16.57 -12.17 7.92
CA SER A 122 -16.90 -12.31 6.50
C SER A 122 -18.39 -12.04 6.26
N THR A 123 -18.74 -10.79 6.02
CA THR A 123 -20.14 -10.36 5.84
C THR A 123 -20.39 -9.87 4.42
N LYS A 124 -21.66 -9.79 4.03
CA LYS A 124 -22.05 -9.18 2.74
C LYS A 124 -21.78 -7.68 2.79
N GLY A 125 -21.24 -7.14 1.71
CA GLY A 125 -20.95 -5.72 1.58
C GLY A 125 -20.58 -5.34 0.14
N TYR A 126 -19.97 -4.18 -0.03
CA TYR A 126 -19.54 -3.72 -1.35
C TYR A 126 -18.23 -4.41 -1.74
N PHE A 127 -18.29 -5.29 -2.75
CA PHE A 127 -17.13 -5.91 -3.40
C PHE A 127 -17.19 -5.56 -4.88
N SER A 128 -16.21 -4.79 -5.35
CA SER A 128 -16.19 -4.29 -6.74
C SER A 128 -16.31 -5.45 -7.74
N GLY A 129 -17.22 -5.30 -8.71
CA GLY A 129 -17.44 -6.28 -9.78
C GLY A 129 -18.23 -7.54 -9.38
N GLU A 130 -18.54 -7.77 -8.10
CA GLU A 130 -19.22 -8.99 -7.67
C GLU A 130 -20.40 -8.72 -6.71
N ARG A 131 -21.64 -8.98 -7.17
CA ARG A 131 -22.84 -8.91 -6.32
C ARG A 131 -22.96 -10.12 -5.39
N ASN A 132 -23.62 -9.94 -4.25
CA ASN A 132 -23.95 -11.02 -3.28
C ASN A 132 -22.74 -11.80 -2.75
N ARG A 133 -21.62 -11.11 -2.61
CA ARG A 133 -20.37 -11.68 -2.12
C ARG A 133 -20.14 -11.34 -0.66
N THR A 134 -19.40 -12.23 0.00
CA THR A 134 -18.96 -12.07 1.39
C THR A 134 -17.46 -11.88 1.45
N GLY A 135 -17.00 -11.19 2.48
CA GLY A 135 -15.58 -10.96 2.68
C GLY A 135 -15.35 -9.98 3.81
N ARG A 136 -14.16 -9.39 3.81
CA ARG A 136 -13.73 -8.37 4.76
C ARG A 136 -13.40 -7.10 3.99
N GLN A 137 -13.36 -5.96 4.67
CA GLN A 137 -12.89 -4.71 4.08
C GLN A 137 -11.48 -4.42 4.59
N LEU A 138 -10.63 -3.89 3.73
CA LEU A 138 -9.28 -3.47 4.05
C LEU A 138 -9.18 -1.97 3.79
N VAL A 139 -8.97 -1.20 4.86
CA VAL A 139 -8.58 0.20 4.71
C VAL A 139 -7.08 0.26 4.47
N ARG A 140 -6.68 1.14 3.58
CA ARG A 140 -5.27 1.37 3.22
C ARG A 140 -5.01 2.86 3.13
N VAL A 141 -3.88 3.28 3.69
CA VAL A 141 -3.32 4.63 3.52
C VAL A 141 -1.95 4.51 2.88
N SER A 142 -1.75 5.21 1.77
CA SER A 142 -0.47 5.29 1.06
C SER A 142 0.07 6.72 1.04
N ALA A 143 1.38 6.83 0.85
CA ALA A 143 2.08 8.08 0.56
C ALA A 143 2.71 7.97 -0.84
N PRO A 144 1.99 8.35 -1.92
CA PRO A 144 2.42 8.09 -3.29
C PRO A 144 3.77 8.69 -3.67
N GLY A 145 4.11 9.87 -3.12
CA GLY A 145 5.41 10.51 -3.36
C GLY A 145 6.60 9.69 -2.84
N TYR A 146 6.35 8.83 -1.85
CA TYR A 146 7.32 7.89 -1.29
C TYR A 146 7.17 6.48 -1.87
N GLY A 147 6.04 6.20 -2.52
CA GLY A 147 5.65 4.87 -2.95
C GLY A 147 5.41 3.92 -1.77
N GLU A 148 5.10 4.42 -0.57
CA GLU A 148 5.00 3.62 0.66
C GLU A 148 3.55 3.39 1.12
N LEU A 149 3.31 2.26 1.77
CA LEU A 149 2.08 1.99 2.52
C LEU A 149 2.25 2.38 3.99
N ILE A 150 1.50 3.40 4.40
CA ILE A 150 1.59 4.00 5.74
C ILE A 150 0.78 3.19 6.74
N PHE A 151 -0.42 2.75 6.36
CA PHE A 151 -1.32 2.08 7.29
C PHE A 151 -2.26 1.12 6.56
N GLU A 152 -2.45 -0.08 7.14
CA GLU A 152 -3.48 -1.03 6.72
C GLU A 152 -4.23 -1.61 7.92
N LYS A 153 -5.55 -1.75 7.81
CA LYS A 153 -6.38 -2.40 8.85
C LYS A 153 -7.57 -3.11 8.25
N LEU A 154 -7.85 -4.30 8.79
CA LEU A 154 -8.95 -5.14 8.36
C LEU A 154 -10.22 -4.79 9.13
N TYR A 155 -11.37 -4.89 8.47
CA TYR A 155 -12.71 -4.65 9.01
C TYR A 155 -13.69 -5.72 8.51
N PRO A 156 -14.84 -5.90 9.17
CA PRO A 156 -15.92 -6.73 8.66
C PRO A 156 -16.39 -6.29 7.26
N GLY A 157 -16.90 -7.23 6.46
CA GLY A 157 -17.27 -7.01 5.05
C GLY A 157 -18.32 -5.94 4.76
N ASN A 158 -19.22 -5.68 5.72
CA ASN A 158 -20.30 -4.71 5.66
C ASN A 158 -19.87 -3.29 6.07
N THR A 159 -18.60 -3.12 6.46
CA THR A 159 -18.05 -1.80 6.79
C THR A 159 -18.01 -0.92 5.56
N THR A 160 -18.40 0.35 5.72
CA THR A 160 -18.38 1.33 4.65
C THR A 160 -17.19 2.29 4.80
N SER A 161 -16.78 2.90 3.70
CA SER A 161 -15.62 3.81 3.69
C SER A 161 -15.85 5.02 4.61
N CYS A 162 -17.03 5.61 4.61
CA CYS A 162 -17.31 6.79 5.41
C CYS A 162 -17.14 6.56 6.92
N GLU A 163 -17.40 5.35 7.42
CA GLU A 163 -17.33 5.00 8.85
C GLU A 163 -15.88 4.96 9.38
N VAL A 164 -14.90 4.63 8.54
CA VAL A 164 -13.54 4.32 9.01
C VAL A 164 -12.53 5.45 8.83
N LEU A 165 -12.88 6.52 8.11
CA LEU A 165 -11.93 7.58 7.75
C LEU A 165 -11.27 8.23 8.98
N LYS A 166 -12.08 8.66 9.94
CA LYS A 166 -11.63 9.46 11.09
C LYS A 166 -10.65 8.68 11.96
N GLU A 167 -11.00 7.44 12.32
CA GLU A 167 -10.13 6.57 13.12
C GLU A 167 -8.85 6.18 12.36
N THR A 168 -8.96 5.94 11.04
CA THR A 168 -7.80 5.66 10.19
C THR A 168 -6.83 6.84 10.20
N LEU A 169 -7.31 8.08 10.06
CA LEU A 169 -6.45 9.25 10.05
C LEU A 169 -5.85 9.56 11.43
N LYS A 170 -6.55 9.28 12.53
CA LYS A 170 -5.95 9.37 13.89
C LYS A 170 -4.77 8.40 14.06
N GLU A 171 -4.87 7.19 13.53
CA GLU A 171 -3.75 6.23 13.54
C GLU A 171 -2.57 6.73 12.70
N VAL A 172 -2.85 7.29 11.53
CA VAL A 172 -1.82 7.90 10.68
C VAL A 172 -1.17 9.10 11.36
N GLU A 173 -1.94 9.95 12.04
CA GLU A 173 -1.44 11.08 12.82
C GLU A 173 -0.48 10.62 13.92
N ARG A 174 -0.86 9.59 14.69
CA ARG A 174 0.00 8.98 15.71
C ARG A 174 1.26 8.38 15.08
N PHE A 175 1.12 7.72 13.95
CA PHE A 175 2.23 7.00 13.34
C PHE A 175 3.26 7.94 12.68
N LEU A 176 2.81 9.01 12.02
CA LEU A 176 3.67 9.98 11.35
C LEU A 176 3.99 11.22 12.20
N ASP A 177 3.56 11.22 13.47
CA ASP A 177 3.69 12.34 14.42
C ASP A 177 3.19 13.67 13.81
N LEU A 178 1.98 13.63 13.22
CA LEU A 178 1.35 14.79 12.57
C LEU A 178 0.65 15.68 13.60
N ASP A 179 1.36 16.71 14.04
CA ASP A 179 0.78 17.83 14.78
C ASP A 179 -0.10 18.73 13.87
N GLU A 180 -0.65 19.80 14.44
CA GLU A 180 -1.53 20.70 13.68
C GLU A 180 -0.84 21.39 12.50
N ALA A 181 0.44 21.79 12.66
CA ALA A 181 1.20 22.45 11.60
C ALA A 181 1.45 21.49 10.43
N LYS A 182 1.89 20.26 10.73
CA LYS A 182 2.08 19.21 9.71
C LYS A 182 0.77 18.81 9.05
N ARG A 183 -0.35 18.75 9.78
CA ARG A 183 -1.68 18.49 9.17
C ARG A 183 -2.09 19.57 8.18
N LYS A 184 -1.84 20.86 8.47
CA LYS A 184 -2.05 21.96 7.51
C LYS A 184 -1.20 21.83 6.25
N ARG A 185 -0.07 21.11 6.36
CA ARG A 185 0.87 20.77 5.28
C ARG A 185 0.71 19.34 4.76
N THR A 186 -0.43 18.69 5.04
CA THR A 186 -0.78 17.35 4.54
C THR A 186 -2.00 17.44 3.63
N LEU A 187 -1.85 16.97 2.40
CA LEU A 187 -2.89 16.91 1.37
C LEU A 187 -3.46 15.50 1.29
N LEU A 188 -4.76 15.37 1.52
CA LEU A 188 -5.49 14.11 1.37
C LEU A 188 -6.18 14.04 -0.01
N ARG A 189 -5.98 12.94 -0.73
CA ARG A 189 -6.79 12.57 -1.90
C ARG A 189 -7.80 11.51 -1.49
N ILE A 190 -9.09 11.86 -1.58
CA ILE A 190 -10.19 11.12 -0.96
C ILE A 190 -11.23 10.69 -1.99
N ASP A 191 -11.52 9.39 -2.06
CA ASP A 191 -12.54 8.85 -2.97
C ASP A 191 -13.98 9.20 -2.54
N GLY A 192 -14.91 9.08 -3.49
CA GLY A 192 -16.34 9.32 -3.28
C GLY A 192 -16.92 8.57 -2.08
N GLY A 193 -16.49 7.33 -1.82
CA GLY A 193 -16.98 6.56 -0.66
C GLY A 193 -16.69 7.20 0.70
N PHE A 194 -15.63 8.01 0.78
CA PHE A 194 -15.22 8.73 2.00
C PHE A 194 -15.72 10.18 2.04
N GLY A 195 -16.09 10.75 0.89
CA GLY A 195 -16.40 12.18 0.71
C GLY A 195 -17.78 12.64 1.20
N THR A 196 -18.25 12.15 2.35
CA THR A 196 -19.48 12.64 3.00
C THR A 196 -19.26 14.02 3.61
N ASP A 197 -20.32 14.81 3.78
CA ASP A 197 -20.20 16.15 4.37
C ASP A 197 -19.63 16.12 5.78
N GLU A 198 -20.02 15.12 6.56
CA GLU A 198 -19.49 14.90 7.91
C GLU A 198 -17.97 14.70 7.88
N ASN A 199 -17.48 13.86 6.97
CA ASN A 199 -16.05 13.60 6.83
C ASN A 199 -15.29 14.82 6.31
N LEU A 200 -15.82 15.50 5.28
CA LEU A 200 -15.15 16.69 4.72
C LEU A 200 -15.12 17.84 5.73
N ASN A 201 -16.18 18.05 6.51
CA ASN A 201 -16.18 19.03 7.60
C ASN A 201 -15.22 18.64 8.71
N TRP A 202 -15.16 17.35 9.10
CA TRP A 202 -14.18 16.87 10.06
C TRP A 202 -12.74 17.12 9.59
N LEU A 203 -12.42 16.87 8.31
CA LEU A 203 -11.12 17.19 7.72
C LEU A 203 -10.80 18.68 7.77
N CYS A 204 -11.78 19.53 7.45
CA CYS A 204 -11.64 20.98 7.55
C CYS A 204 -11.27 21.42 8.97
N TRP A 205 -12.01 20.93 9.98
CA TRP A 205 -11.77 21.23 11.39
C TRP A 205 -10.45 20.66 11.91
N ARG A 206 -10.05 19.47 11.44
CA ARG A 206 -8.80 18.82 11.83
C ARG A 206 -7.54 19.50 11.25
N GLY A 207 -7.72 20.34 10.25
CA GLY A 207 -6.69 21.21 9.67
C GLY A 207 -6.10 20.73 8.34
N TYR A 208 -6.53 19.57 7.82
CA TYR A 208 -5.99 18.99 6.58
C TYR A 208 -6.25 19.85 5.35
N GLN A 209 -5.38 19.74 4.34
CA GLN A 209 -5.77 20.04 2.95
C GLN A 209 -6.38 18.78 2.31
N PHE A 210 -7.33 18.94 1.40
CA PHE A 210 -7.83 17.81 0.64
C PHE A 210 -8.30 18.19 -0.77
N VAL A 211 -8.29 17.18 -1.64
CA VAL A 211 -9.16 17.11 -2.81
C VAL A 211 -9.94 15.80 -2.74
N ALA A 212 -11.26 15.91 -2.73
CA ALA A 212 -12.16 14.79 -2.51
C ALA A 212 -13.22 14.73 -3.60
N LYS A 213 -13.60 13.54 -4.03
CA LYS A 213 -14.87 13.36 -4.74
C LYS A 213 -15.99 13.39 -3.71
N GLY A 214 -16.97 14.27 -3.90
CA GLY A 214 -18.09 14.36 -2.96
C GLY A 214 -19.07 13.19 -3.09
N TYR A 215 -19.69 12.83 -1.98
CA TYR A 215 -20.64 11.73 -1.91
C TYR A 215 -21.99 12.09 -2.56
N GLY A 216 -22.64 11.12 -3.21
CA GLY A 216 -24.03 11.21 -3.67
C GLY A 216 -24.25 11.83 -5.06
N GLY A 217 -24.76 11.01 -5.99
CA GLY A 217 -25.08 11.45 -7.36
C GLY A 217 -26.21 12.48 -7.47
N ARG A 218 -27.16 12.51 -6.52
CA ARG A 218 -28.23 13.52 -6.51
C ARG A 218 -27.68 14.94 -6.36
N ARG A 219 -26.65 15.13 -5.53
CA ARG A 219 -26.00 16.43 -5.38
C ARG A 219 -25.23 16.81 -6.63
N ALA A 220 -24.49 15.88 -7.23
CA ALA A 220 -23.81 16.11 -8.52
C ALA A 220 -24.82 16.61 -9.58
N ASN A 221 -26.02 16.03 -9.64
CA ASN A 221 -27.10 16.46 -10.53
C ASN A 221 -27.58 17.89 -10.23
N LYS A 222 -27.81 18.22 -8.96
CA LYS A 222 -28.25 19.56 -8.54
C LYS A 222 -27.20 20.61 -8.87
N LEU A 223 -25.94 20.35 -8.54
CA LEU A 223 -24.84 21.27 -8.80
C LEU A 223 -24.61 21.46 -10.30
N ALA A 224 -24.70 20.41 -11.11
CA ALA A 224 -24.54 20.51 -12.56
C ALA A 224 -25.58 21.45 -13.20
N LYS A 225 -26.81 21.52 -12.67
CA LYS A 225 -27.84 22.47 -13.15
C LYS A 225 -27.54 23.93 -12.82
N SER A 226 -26.65 24.18 -11.86
CA SER A 226 -26.24 25.53 -11.45
C SER A 226 -25.01 26.04 -12.22
N VAL A 227 -24.43 25.21 -13.09
CA VAL A 227 -23.33 25.60 -13.97
C VAL A 227 -23.95 26.21 -15.25
N PRO A 228 -23.59 27.45 -15.64
CA PRO A 228 -24.02 28.04 -16.91
C PRO A 228 -23.63 27.15 -18.10
N GLU A 229 -24.42 27.18 -19.18
CA GLU A 229 -24.15 26.33 -20.36
C GLU A 229 -22.79 26.64 -21.00
N ASP A 230 -22.45 27.93 -21.07
CA ASP A 230 -21.15 28.45 -21.51
C ASP A 230 -20.06 28.38 -20.42
N GLY A 231 -20.40 27.88 -19.22
CA GLY A 231 -19.49 27.77 -18.07
C GLY A 231 -18.64 26.49 -18.06
N TRP A 232 -18.87 25.59 -19.01
CA TRP A 232 -18.10 24.35 -19.14
C TRP A 232 -16.79 24.60 -19.92
N ARG A 233 -15.69 24.04 -19.42
CA ARG A 233 -14.36 24.10 -20.04
C ARG A 233 -13.79 22.70 -20.16
N GLU A 234 -12.92 22.46 -21.14
CA GLU A 234 -12.25 21.17 -21.25
C GLU A 234 -11.34 20.93 -20.03
N GLY A 235 -11.35 19.68 -19.57
CA GLY A 235 -10.52 19.20 -18.48
C GLY A 235 -9.21 18.58 -18.96
N PRO A 236 -8.29 18.26 -18.02
CA PRO A 236 -7.01 17.63 -18.34
C PRO A 236 -7.13 16.21 -18.94
N THR A 237 -8.26 15.52 -18.72
CA THR A 237 -8.50 14.17 -19.25
C THR A 237 -9.36 14.23 -20.51
N LYS A 238 -9.06 13.42 -21.53
CA LYS A 238 -9.83 13.38 -22.79
C LYS A 238 -11.33 13.18 -22.52
N SER A 239 -12.16 13.98 -23.18
CA SER A 239 -13.63 13.99 -23.03
C SER A 239 -14.15 14.40 -21.64
N GLN A 240 -13.29 14.93 -20.77
CA GLN A 240 -13.67 15.51 -19.49
C GLN A 240 -13.98 17.00 -19.68
N PHE A 241 -15.10 17.45 -19.12
CA PHE A 241 -15.49 18.85 -19.03
C PHE A 241 -15.62 19.24 -17.56
N LEU A 242 -15.17 20.44 -17.23
CA LEU A 242 -15.15 21.00 -15.89
C LEU A 242 -16.09 22.21 -15.83
N GLY A 243 -16.84 22.32 -14.73
CA GLY A 243 -17.72 23.46 -14.47
C GLY A 243 -17.60 23.90 -13.01
N VAL A 244 -17.80 25.19 -12.74
CA VAL A 244 -17.88 25.71 -11.37
C VAL A 244 -19.34 26.02 -11.07
N PRO A 245 -19.96 25.40 -10.05
CA PRO A 245 -21.35 25.69 -9.71
C PRO A 245 -21.47 27.10 -9.14
N THR A 246 -22.52 27.82 -9.52
CA THR A 246 -22.83 29.16 -8.97
C THR A 246 -23.26 29.09 -7.51
N THR A 247 -23.85 27.96 -7.08
CA THR A 247 -24.32 27.72 -5.71
C THR A 247 -23.67 26.46 -5.13
N PRO A 248 -22.37 26.51 -4.76
CA PRO A 248 -21.69 25.37 -4.14
C PRO A 248 -22.23 25.08 -2.74
N HIS A 249 -22.11 23.83 -2.30
CA HIS A 249 -22.34 23.48 -0.90
C HIS A 249 -21.26 24.13 -0.02
N ARG A 250 -21.66 24.67 1.14
CA ARG A 250 -20.75 25.30 2.09
C ARG A 250 -20.21 24.24 3.05
N TYR A 251 -18.89 24.25 3.24
CA TYR A 251 -18.19 23.43 4.22
C TYR A 251 -17.67 24.31 5.35
N ALA A 252 -17.15 23.69 6.40
CA ALA A 252 -16.63 24.35 7.60
C ALA A 252 -15.49 25.37 7.35
N ARG A 253 -14.89 25.37 6.16
CA ARG A 253 -13.97 26.42 5.70
C ARG A 253 -14.13 26.68 4.20
N LYS A 254 -13.43 27.70 3.70
CA LYS A 254 -13.44 28.04 2.26
C LYS A 254 -12.96 26.83 1.44
N THR A 255 -13.80 26.42 0.49
CA THR A 255 -13.55 25.32 -0.43
C THR A 255 -14.01 25.71 -1.83
N LYS A 256 -13.44 25.06 -2.85
CA LYS A 256 -13.90 25.15 -4.24
C LYS A 256 -14.54 23.84 -4.67
N SER A 257 -15.75 23.92 -5.21
CA SER A 257 -16.39 22.78 -5.86
C SER A 257 -16.14 22.83 -7.37
N VAL A 258 -15.78 21.70 -7.96
CA VAL A 258 -15.57 21.56 -9.40
C VAL A 258 -16.40 20.39 -9.90
N LEU A 259 -17.35 20.65 -10.79
CA LEU A 259 -18.15 19.63 -11.45
C LEU A 259 -17.32 19.01 -12.57
N ARG A 260 -17.42 17.70 -12.72
CA ARG A 260 -16.86 16.98 -13.86
C ARG A 260 -17.97 16.30 -14.64
N ARG A 261 -17.91 16.38 -15.95
CA ARG A 261 -18.80 15.71 -16.89
C ARG A 261 -17.97 14.99 -17.94
N TRP A 262 -18.31 13.75 -18.26
CA TRP A 262 -17.68 13.00 -19.34
C TRP A 262 -18.70 12.06 -19.98
N PHE A 263 -18.38 11.56 -21.17
CA PHE A 263 -19.24 10.64 -21.91
C PHE A 263 -18.51 9.30 -22.04
N ASP A 264 -19.22 8.19 -21.82
CA ASP A 264 -18.64 6.87 -22.12
C ASP A 264 -18.66 6.57 -23.63
N GLY A 265 -18.09 5.43 -24.04
CA GLY A 265 -18.01 5.04 -25.45
C GLY A 265 -19.38 4.82 -26.14
N LYS A 266 -20.48 4.84 -25.39
CA LYS A 266 -21.86 4.79 -25.90
C LYS A 266 -22.53 6.16 -25.89
N GLY A 267 -21.78 7.24 -25.60
CA GLY A 267 -22.31 8.59 -25.50
C GLY A 267 -23.12 8.86 -24.23
N LYS A 268 -23.12 7.96 -23.23
CA LYS A 268 -23.88 8.20 -22.00
C LYS A 268 -23.13 9.18 -21.10
N PRO A 269 -23.78 10.27 -20.62
CA PRO A 269 -23.15 11.24 -19.76
C PRO A 269 -23.00 10.70 -18.33
N HIS A 270 -21.81 10.90 -17.79
CA HIS A 270 -21.45 10.68 -16.39
C HIS A 270 -21.06 12.00 -15.77
N LYS A 271 -21.32 12.14 -14.46
CA LYS A 271 -20.97 13.33 -13.71
C LYS A 271 -20.63 13.01 -12.28
N ASP A 272 -19.69 13.78 -11.75
CA ASP A 272 -19.43 13.88 -10.33
C ASP A 272 -18.96 15.30 -9.99
N TYR A 273 -18.63 15.54 -8.73
CA TYR A 273 -18.07 16.79 -8.28
C TYR A 273 -16.90 16.53 -7.34
N LEU A 274 -15.90 17.38 -7.45
CA LEU A 274 -14.77 17.47 -6.56
C LEU A 274 -14.99 18.62 -5.58
N VAL A 275 -14.49 18.45 -4.37
CA VAL A 275 -14.39 19.49 -3.34
C VAL A 275 -12.93 19.59 -2.96
N SER A 276 -12.38 20.80 -3.01
CA SER A 276 -10.99 21.05 -2.66
C SER A 276 -10.87 22.21 -1.67
N THR A 277 -10.00 22.05 -0.68
CA THR A 277 -9.59 23.17 0.18
C THR A 277 -8.48 24.01 -0.42
N LEU A 278 -7.82 23.54 -1.48
CA LEU A 278 -6.90 24.33 -2.29
C LEU A 278 -7.72 25.19 -3.26
N PHE A 279 -8.55 26.08 -2.71
CA PHE A 279 -9.57 26.81 -3.46
C PHE A 279 -9.00 27.85 -4.43
N GLU A 280 -7.74 28.26 -4.24
CA GLU A 280 -7.02 29.15 -5.16
C GLU A 280 -6.62 28.45 -6.47
N LEU A 281 -6.57 27.11 -6.47
CA LEU A 281 -6.26 26.37 -7.70
C LEU A 281 -7.39 26.52 -8.73
N SER A 282 -7.00 26.54 -10.00
CA SER A 282 -7.93 26.45 -11.12
C SER A 282 -8.67 25.10 -11.11
N SER A 283 -9.83 25.06 -11.76
CA SER A 283 -10.61 23.81 -11.89
C SER A 283 -9.80 22.69 -12.55
N ALA A 284 -8.98 23.03 -13.56
CA ALA A 284 -8.10 22.09 -14.24
C ALA A 284 -7.00 21.54 -13.32
N GLN A 285 -6.38 22.39 -12.48
CA GLN A 285 -5.39 21.95 -11.49
C GLN A 285 -6.01 21.03 -10.43
N ILE A 286 -7.21 21.35 -9.93
CA ILE A 286 -7.94 20.49 -8.98
C ILE A 286 -8.27 19.14 -9.61
N ALA A 287 -8.77 19.13 -10.84
CA ALA A 287 -9.08 17.90 -11.57
C ALA A 287 -7.82 17.06 -11.80
N LYS A 288 -6.71 17.67 -12.25
CA LYS A 288 -5.42 16.99 -12.46
C LYS A 288 -4.87 16.40 -11.16
N LEU A 289 -4.97 17.13 -10.06
CA LEU A 289 -4.53 16.68 -8.74
C LEU A 289 -5.31 15.43 -8.30
N TYR A 290 -6.63 15.44 -8.48
CA TYR A 290 -7.49 14.30 -8.18
C TYR A 290 -7.25 13.12 -9.13
N ASP A 291 -7.13 13.36 -10.44
CA ASP A 291 -6.92 12.33 -11.46
C ASP A 291 -5.58 11.59 -11.26
N GLY A 292 -4.59 12.23 -10.63
CA GLY A 292 -3.36 11.58 -10.17
C GLY A 292 -3.57 10.41 -9.19
N ARG A 293 -4.77 10.25 -8.62
CA ARG A 293 -5.15 9.06 -7.81
C ARG A 293 -5.10 7.76 -8.61
N GLY A 294 -5.19 7.84 -9.95
CA GLY A 294 -5.03 6.68 -10.82
C GLY A 294 -3.69 5.94 -10.63
N GLY A 295 -2.63 6.64 -10.21
CA GLY A 295 -1.33 6.02 -9.88
C GLY A 295 -1.42 5.02 -8.73
N MET A 296 -2.13 5.38 -7.65
CA MET A 296 -2.35 4.46 -6.53
C MET A 296 -3.21 3.27 -6.93
N GLU A 297 -4.19 3.43 -7.82
CA GLU A 297 -4.96 2.27 -8.30
C GLU A 297 -4.04 1.27 -9.02
N VAL A 298 -3.03 1.75 -9.76
CA VAL A 298 -2.01 0.92 -10.38
C VAL A 298 -1.11 0.26 -9.34
N ASP A 299 -0.65 0.99 -8.31
CA ASP A 299 0.19 0.44 -7.24
C ASP A 299 -0.57 -0.60 -6.40
N ILE A 300 -1.82 -0.31 -6.02
CA ILE A 300 -2.71 -1.25 -5.34
C ILE A 300 -2.96 -2.49 -6.21
N LYS A 301 -3.20 -2.34 -7.51
CA LYS A 301 -3.31 -3.49 -8.43
C LYS A 301 -2.00 -4.28 -8.48
N GLY A 302 -0.86 -3.58 -8.49
CA GLY A 302 0.48 -4.16 -8.40
C GLY A 302 0.69 -4.99 -7.14
N ASP A 303 0.27 -4.48 -5.98
CA ASP A 303 0.32 -5.20 -4.71
C ASP A 303 -0.61 -6.40 -4.68
N LYS A 304 -1.84 -6.24 -5.14
CA LYS A 304 -2.83 -7.32 -5.20
C LYS A 304 -2.31 -8.48 -6.07
N ARG A 305 -1.68 -8.16 -7.21
CA ARG A 305 -1.13 -9.16 -8.15
C ARG A 305 0.22 -9.73 -7.72
N GLY A 306 1.13 -8.86 -7.28
CA GLY A 306 2.51 -9.16 -6.92
C GLY A 306 2.65 -9.77 -5.53
N LEU A 307 2.00 -9.18 -4.53
CA LEU A 307 2.01 -9.65 -3.14
C LEU A 307 0.82 -10.57 -2.80
N GLY A 308 -0.12 -10.74 -3.73
CA GLY A 308 -1.18 -11.75 -3.64
C GLY A 308 -2.22 -11.50 -2.55
N ILE A 309 -2.37 -10.27 -2.05
CA ILE A 309 -3.19 -9.95 -0.87
C ILE A 309 -4.64 -10.50 -0.99
N GLU A 310 -5.26 -10.41 -2.17
CA GLU A 310 -6.64 -10.91 -2.41
C GLU A 310 -6.75 -12.45 -2.35
N LYS A 311 -5.62 -13.16 -2.48
CA LYS A 311 -5.52 -14.62 -2.42
C LYS A 311 -5.18 -15.12 -1.01
N ARG A 312 -4.75 -14.24 -0.10
CA ARG A 312 -4.35 -14.58 1.28
C ARG A 312 -5.56 -14.72 2.22
N ARG A 313 -6.37 -15.75 1.97
CA ARG A 313 -7.62 -16.01 2.70
C ARG A 313 -7.36 -16.84 3.96
N LYS A 314 -7.95 -16.44 5.09
CA LYS A 314 -7.95 -17.21 6.34
C LYS A 314 -9.35 -17.23 6.96
N LYS A 315 -9.71 -18.33 7.64
CA LYS A 315 -10.95 -18.41 8.41
C LYS A 315 -10.92 -17.43 9.59
N SER A 316 -9.82 -17.40 10.35
CA SER A 316 -9.61 -16.43 11.43
C SER A 316 -9.45 -15.01 10.88
N PHE A 317 -10.03 -14.03 11.58
CA PHE A 317 -9.93 -12.60 11.26
C PHE A 317 -8.52 -12.09 11.49
N HIS A 318 -7.98 -12.26 12.70
CA HIS A 318 -6.64 -11.83 13.06
C HIS A 318 -5.58 -12.54 12.22
N ALA A 319 -5.75 -13.81 11.88
CA ALA A 319 -4.82 -14.51 10.99
C ALA A 319 -4.70 -13.84 9.60
N GLN A 320 -5.81 -13.31 9.06
CA GLN A 320 -5.76 -12.57 7.79
C GLN A 320 -5.18 -11.16 7.99
N GLU A 321 -5.50 -10.48 9.10
CA GLU A 321 -4.91 -9.17 9.39
C GLU A 321 -3.39 -9.26 9.59
N ALA A 322 -2.88 -10.34 10.20
CA ALA A 322 -1.44 -10.59 10.28
C ALA A 322 -0.80 -10.70 8.90
N LEU A 323 -1.44 -11.41 7.96
CA LEU A 323 -0.96 -11.51 6.58
C LEU A 323 -1.02 -10.18 5.83
N VAL A 324 -2.01 -9.33 6.11
CA VAL A 324 -2.09 -7.97 5.59
C VAL A 324 -0.89 -7.15 6.09
N LEU A 325 -0.61 -7.16 7.40
CA LEU A 325 0.53 -6.43 7.96
C LEU A 325 1.89 -6.93 7.45
N LEU A 326 2.05 -8.24 7.25
CA LEU A 326 3.25 -8.80 6.62
C LEU A 326 3.35 -8.39 5.13
N ALA A 327 2.23 -8.25 4.43
CA ALA A 327 2.21 -7.75 3.06
C ALA A 327 2.54 -6.25 3.00
N GLN A 328 2.01 -5.43 3.93
CA GLN A 328 2.40 -4.03 4.10
C GLN A 328 3.91 -3.90 4.28
N LEU A 329 4.47 -4.68 5.20
CA LEU A 329 5.92 -4.72 5.43
C LEU A 329 6.67 -5.15 4.16
N SER A 330 6.20 -6.17 3.45
CA SER A 330 6.82 -6.64 2.21
C SER A 330 6.84 -5.56 1.13
N HIS A 331 5.74 -4.82 0.97
CA HIS A 331 5.67 -3.69 0.05
C HIS A 331 6.72 -2.64 0.40
N ASN A 332 6.75 -2.18 1.64
CA ASN A 332 7.70 -1.14 2.06
C ASN A 332 9.16 -1.61 1.95
N LEU A 333 9.45 -2.88 2.24
CA LEU A 333 10.78 -3.46 2.01
C LEU A 333 11.19 -3.41 0.53
N LEU A 334 10.28 -3.66 -0.41
CA LEU A 334 10.54 -3.57 -1.84
C LEU A 334 10.78 -2.12 -2.29
N VAL A 335 10.03 -1.18 -1.73
CA VAL A 335 10.19 0.26 -1.98
C VAL A 335 11.54 0.75 -1.49
N TRP A 336 11.95 0.37 -0.28
CA TRP A 336 13.26 0.72 0.25
C TRP A 336 14.38 0.03 -0.49
N PHE A 337 14.24 -1.26 -0.84
CA PHE A 337 15.20 -1.95 -1.70
C PHE A 337 15.42 -1.20 -3.03
N LYS A 338 14.32 -0.80 -3.67
CA LYS A 338 14.35 -0.04 -4.92
C LYS A 338 15.09 1.29 -4.74
N ARG A 339 14.85 2.00 -3.64
CA ARG A 339 15.54 3.26 -3.33
C ARG A 339 17.02 3.06 -3.06
N TRP A 340 17.38 2.09 -2.22
CA TRP A 340 18.76 1.85 -1.80
C TRP A 340 19.59 1.32 -2.96
N PHE A 341 19.13 0.26 -3.62
CA PHE A 341 19.95 -0.47 -4.57
C PHE A 341 19.65 -0.12 -6.02
N LEU A 342 18.41 0.22 -6.38
CA LEU A 342 18.10 0.45 -7.80
C LEU A 342 18.09 1.93 -8.19
N GLY A 343 18.26 2.84 -7.23
CA GLY A 343 18.33 4.29 -7.48
C GLY A 343 19.35 4.63 -8.57
N GLY A 344 18.91 5.39 -9.58
CA GLY A 344 19.75 5.74 -10.74
C GLY A 344 19.86 4.68 -11.83
N THR A 345 19.17 3.54 -11.70
CA THR A 345 19.11 2.50 -12.74
C THR A 345 17.73 2.43 -13.40
N GLU A 346 17.64 1.86 -14.60
CA GLU A 346 16.34 1.62 -15.27
C GLU A 346 15.43 0.68 -14.47
N ALA A 347 15.98 -0.19 -13.61
CA ALA A 347 15.21 -1.07 -12.74
C ALA A 347 14.41 -0.29 -11.68
N ALA A 348 14.79 0.96 -11.36
CA ALA A 348 14.00 1.84 -10.49
C ALA A 348 12.68 2.31 -11.12
N LYS A 349 12.37 1.96 -12.36
CA LYS A 349 11.02 2.23 -12.94
C LYS A 349 10.07 1.06 -12.74
N LEU A 350 10.56 -0.08 -12.25
CA LEU A 350 9.73 -1.26 -12.02
C LEU A 350 8.73 -1.04 -10.88
N GLY A 351 7.49 -1.45 -11.12
CA GLY A 351 6.47 -1.60 -10.07
C GLY A 351 6.70 -2.88 -9.26
N VAL A 352 6.01 -2.97 -8.12
CA VAL A 352 6.13 -4.08 -7.14
C VAL A 352 6.01 -5.46 -7.78
N GLU A 353 5.00 -5.68 -8.64
CA GLU A 353 4.80 -6.97 -9.32
C GLU A 353 6.04 -7.40 -10.14
N ARG A 354 6.63 -6.46 -10.88
CA ARG A 354 7.81 -6.74 -11.71
C ARG A 354 9.08 -6.85 -10.87
N LEU A 355 9.20 -6.12 -9.76
CA LEU A 355 10.32 -6.32 -8.83
C LEU A 355 10.32 -7.74 -8.26
N VAL A 356 9.16 -8.22 -7.79
CA VAL A 356 9.05 -9.58 -7.25
C VAL A 356 9.32 -10.63 -8.33
N ARG A 357 8.68 -10.50 -9.50
CA ARG A 357 8.74 -11.50 -10.58
C ARG A 357 10.04 -11.48 -11.37
N ASP A 358 10.54 -10.30 -11.72
CA ASP A 358 11.68 -10.14 -12.63
C ASP A 358 13.00 -9.95 -11.84
N VAL A 359 12.98 -9.32 -10.66
CA VAL A 359 14.23 -9.02 -9.91
C VAL A 359 14.49 -10.00 -8.78
N PHE A 360 13.52 -10.20 -7.87
CA PHE A 360 13.70 -11.05 -6.69
C PHE A 360 13.69 -12.54 -7.02
N ALA A 361 13.03 -12.94 -8.11
CA ALA A 361 13.06 -14.31 -8.61
C ALA A 361 14.20 -14.57 -9.61
N MET A 362 15.12 -13.60 -9.80
CA MET A 362 16.27 -13.76 -10.69
C MET A 362 17.15 -14.93 -10.22
N PRO A 363 17.49 -15.89 -11.10
CA PRO A 363 18.45 -16.93 -10.77
C PRO A 363 19.81 -16.32 -10.41
N ALA A 364 20.34 -16.73 -9.25
CA ALA A 364 21.65 -16.32 -8.79
C ALA A 364 22.36 -17.47 -8.07
N GLN A 365 23.68 -17.54 -8.20
CA GLN A 365 24.51 -18.42 -7.38
C GLN A 365 25.02 -17.64 -6.16
N VAL A 366 24.73 -18.15 -4.98
CA VAL A 366 25.26 -17.62 -3.72
C VAL A 366 26.51 -18.40 -3.33
N ARG A 367 27.61 -17.70 -3.04
CA ARG A 367 28.82 -18.30 -2.45
C ARG A 367 29.12 -17.63 -1.12
N VAL A 368 29.27 -18.41 -0.07
CA VAL A 368 29.61 -17.91 1.26
C VAL A 368 31.07 -18.28 1.56
N GLY A 369 31.89 -17.29 1.89
CA GLY A 369 33.28 -17.49 2.27
C GLY A 369 33.37 -18.26 3.59
N ARG A 370 34.10 -19.39 3.59
CA ARG A 370 34.20 -20.30 4.76
C ARG A 370 34.69 -19.62 6.04
N PHE A 371 35.60 -18.65 5.92
CA PHE A 371 36.24 -18.00 7.07
C PHE A 371 35.75 -16.57 7.31
N SER A 372 35.42 -15.83 6.25
CA SER A 372 34.99 -14.43 6.36
C SER A 372 33.48 -14.25 6.55
N GLY A 373 32.67 -15.31 6.33
CA GLY A 373 31.22 -15.20 6.30
C GLY A 373 30.68 -14.34 5.14
N MET A 374 31.55 -13.86 4.25
CA MET A 374 31.17 -12.96 3.17
C MET A 374 30.31 -13.68 2.13
N VAL A 375 29.23 -13.04 1.74
CA VAL A 375 28.31 -13.54 0.71
C VAL A 375 28.65 -12.90 -0.63
N ARG A 376 28.90 -13.72 -1.65
CA ARG A 376 29.04 -13.30 -3.04
C ARG A 376 27.83 -13.76 -3.83
N LEU A 377 27.26 -12.84 -4.60
CA LEU A 377 26.15 -13.12 -5.51
C LEU A 377 26.68 -13.13 -6.94
N LYS A 378 26.50 -14.23 -7.64
CA LYS A 378 26.72 -14.31 -9.09
C LYS A 378 25.36 -14.27 -9.77
N LEU A 379 25.03 -13.15 -10.39
CA LEU A 379 23.78 -12.95 -11.12
C LEU A 379 23.88 -13.52 -12.54
N ALA A 380 22.75 -13.97 -13.09
CA ALA A 380 22.69 -14.44 -14.47
C ALA A 380 22.92 -13.26 -15.45
N HIS A 381 24.08 -13.19 -16.10
CA HIS A 381 24.49 -12.04 -16.92
C HIS A 381 23.54 -11.71 -18.08
N LEU A 382 22.86 -12.71 -18.66
CA LEU A 382 21.84 -12.50 -19.72
C LEU A 382 20.49 -12.00 -19.18
N HIS A 383 20.30 -11.98 -17.87
CA HIS A 383 19.06 -11.51 -17.29
C HIS A 383 18.95 -9.99 -17.44
N PRO A 384 17.83 -9.43 -17.97
CA PRO A 384 17.71 -8.01 -18.31
C PRO A 384 18.05 -7.04 -17.17
N TRP A 385 17.78 -7.45 -15.93
CA TRP A 385 18.00 -6.63 -14.73
C TRP A 385 19.30 -6.93 -14.00
N ALA A 386 20.10 -7.94 -14.41
CA ALA A 386 21.27 -8.36 -13.64
C ALA A 386 22.31 -7.25 -13.50
N LYS A 387 22.58 -6.50 -14.58
CA LYS A 387 23.54 -5.38 -14.55
C LYS A 387 23.07 -4.26 -13.61
N ALA A 388 21.79 -3.88 -13.70
CA ALA A 388 21.21 -2.85 -12.85
C ALA A 388 21.29 -3.23 -11.35
N VAL A 389 20.95 -4.47 -11.01
CA VAL A 389 21.02 -4.98 -9.64
C VAL A 389 22.47 -5.04 -9.15
N ALA A 390 23.40 -5.54 -9.98
CA ALA A 390 24.82 -5.62 -9.64
C ALA A 390 25.41 -4.26 -9.29
N VAL A 391 25.25 -3.28 -10.20
CA VAL A 391 25.72 -1.90 -10.02
C VAL A 391 25.14 -1.30 -8.74
N GLY A 392 23.85 -1.54 -8.52
CA GLY A 392 23.14 -1.10 -7.33
C GLY A 392 23.70 -1.62 -6.00
N ILE A 393 23.93 -2.93 -5.93
CA ILE A 393 24.53 -3.59 -4.77
C ILE A 393 25.95 -3.08 -4.54
N GLU A 394 26.75 -2.96 -5.60
CA GLU A 394 28.15 -2.51 -5.50
C GLU A 394 28.26 -1.05 -5.04
N ALA A 395 27.35 -0.17 -5.47
CA ALA A 395 27.32 1.22 -5.03
C ALA A 395 27.02 1.36 -3.53
N GLN A 396 26.14 0.53 -2.97
CA GLN A 396 25.75 0.59 -1.56
C GLN A 396 26.63 -0.26 -0.63
N CYS A 397 27.24 -1.32 -1.15
CA CYS A 397 28.08 -2.24 -0.39
C CYS A 397 29.53 -2.34 -0.93
N PRO A 398 30.23 -1.23 -1.23
CA PRO A 398 31.50 -1.25 -1.98
C PRO A 398 32.66 -1.93 -1.24
N ARG A 399 32.64 -1.97 0.11
CA ARG A 399 33.74 -2.48 0.95
C ARG A 399 33.42 -3.76 1.73
N ASN A 400 32.21 -4.31 1.56
CA ASN A 400 31.75 -5.48 2.34
C ASN A 400 32.02 -6.81 1.61
N GLY A 401 32.70 -6.72 0.45
CA GLY A 401 33.12 -7.81 -0.44
C GLY A 401 32.01 -8.74 -0.93
N TRP A 402 30.81 -8.17 -1.05
CA TRP A 402 29.76 -8.60 -1.98
C TRP A 402 30.17 -8.24 -3.41
N HIS A 403 31.25 -8.84 -3.93
CA HIS A 403 31.58 -8.66 -5.34
C HIS A 403 30.50 -9.35 -6.16
N THR A 404 29.73 -8.57 -6.94
CA THR A 404 28.80 -9.16 -7.89
C THR A 404 29.63 -9.60 -9.09
N ILE A 405 29.92 -10.90 -9.19
CA ILE A 405 30.77 -11.40 -10.27
C ILE A 405 29.94 -11.44 -11.55
N TRP A 406 30.15 -10.46 -12.41
CA TRP A 406 29.77 -10.50 -13.82
C TRP A 406 30.88 -11.20 -14.59
N ARG A 407 30.67 -12.45 -14.97
CA ARG A 407 31.54 -13.17 -15.92
C ARG A 407 30.66 -13.84 -16.96
N GLN A 408 30.95 -13.58 -18.23
CA GLN A 408 30.62 -14.54 -19.29
C GLN A 408 31.26 -15.88 -18.89
N SER A 409 30.47 -16.95 -18.99
CA SER A 409 30.90 -18.32 -18.72
C SER A 409 32.19 -18.65 -19.43
#